data_AF-A0A441UXA0-F1
#
_entry.id   AF-A0A441UXA0-F1
#
_cell.length_a   1.000
_cell.length_b   1.000
_cell.length_c   1.000
_cell.angle_alpha   90.00
_cell.angle_beta   90.00
_cell.angle_gamma   90.00
#
_symmetry.space_group_name_H-M   'P 1'
#
loop_
_entity.id
_entity.type
_entity.pdbx_description
1 polymer ?
#
loop_
_entity_poly.entity_id
_entity_poly.type
_entity_poly.pdbx_seq_one_letter_code
_entity_poly.pdbx_strand_id
1 'polypeptide(L)'
;LRHDGPEHVLCFAPTRSGKGVGLVIPSLLTWPGSAIVHDIKGENWQLTAGFRARHGRTLLFDPTNVESSAYNPLLEVRRGEWEVRDVQNIADILVDPEGSLERRNHWEKTSHALLVGAILHVLYAEKDKTLAGVANFLSDPARSIEATLAAMMKTPHLGEAGAHPVVASAARELLNKSDNERSGVLSTAMSFLGLYRDPVVAKVTSRCDWRISD
;
A
#
# COMPACT_ATOMS: atom_id res chain seq x y z
N LEU A 1 -13.20 -28.02 -4.92
CA LEU A 1 -14.49 -27.69 -5.54
C LEU A 1 -14.25 -27.57 -7.04
N ARG A 2 -15.00 -28.23 -7.91
CA ARG A 2 -14.81 -28.15 -9.39
C ARG A 2 -15.92 -27.31 -10.01
N HIS A 3 -16.09 -26.09 -9.51
CA HIS A 3 -16.93 -25.11 -10.17
C HIS A 3 -15.99 -24.24 -11.00
N ASP A 4 -16.21 -24.23 -12.31
CA ASP A 4 -15.45 -23.48 -13.32
C ASP A 4 -16.31 -22.39 -13.98
N GLY A 5 -17.49 -22.11 -13.42
CA GLY A 5 -18.36 -21.01 -13.81
C GLY A 5 -17.85 -19.65 -13.30
N PRO A 6 -18.37 -18.55 -13.86
CA PRO A 6 -18.00 -17.19 -13.44
C PRO A 6 -18.55 -16.82 -12.05
N GLU A 7 -19.39 -17.66 -11.44
CA GLU A 7 -20.03 -17.37 -10.17
C GLU A 7 -19.06 -17.47 -8.98
N HIS A 8 -19.35 -16.69 -7.94
CA HIS A 8 -18.62 -16.78 -6.68
C HIS A 8 -19.08 -17.98 -5.87
N VAL A 9 -18.13 -18.64 -5.20
CA VAL A 9 -18.44 -19.76 -4.31
C VAL A 9 -18.13 -19.43 -2.86
N LEU A 10 -19.13 -19.63 -2.00
CA LEU A 10 -19.00 -19.57 -0.54
C LEU A 10 -18.92 -20.99 0.03
N CYS A 11 -17.87 -21.29 0.79
CA CYS A 11 -17.80 -22.51 1.60
C CYS A 11 -18.03 -22.17 3.08
N PHE A 12 -19.11 -22.72 3.65
CA PHE A 12 -19.38 -22.66 5.08
C PHE A 12 -18.95 -23.97 5.75
N ALA A 13 -17.91 -23.92 6.59
CA ALA A 13 -17.34 -25.10 7.23
C ALA A 13 -16.78 -24.77 8.62
N PRO A 14 -17.18 -25.49 9.70
CA PRO A 14 -16.65 -25.28 11.05
C PRO A 14 -15.14 -25.49 11.15
N THR A 15 -14.52 -24.98 12.22
CA THR A 15 -13.11 -25.26 12.51
C THR A 15 -12.89 -26.77 12.66
N ARG A 16 -11.77 -27.29 12.12
CA ARG A 16 -11.42 -28.74 12.12
C ARG A 16 -12.37 -29.66 11.34
N SER A 17 -13.25 -29.13 10.49
CA SER A 17 -14.11 -29.92 9.59
C SER A 17 -13.42 -30.43 8.31
N GLY A 18 -12.12 -30.13 8.14
CA GLY A 18 -11.36 -30.55 6.97
C GLY A 18 -11.44 -29.60 5.76
N LYS A 19 -11.94 -28.36 5.90
CA LYS A 19 -12.01 -27.41 4.77
C LYS A 19 -10.68 -27.21 4.01
N GLY A 20 -9.56 -27.21 4.72
CA GLY A 20 -8.23 -27.07 4.10
C GLY A 20 -7.88 -28.26 3.21
N VAL A 21 -7.92 -29.46 3.80
CA VAL A 21 -7.53 -30.72 3.12
C VAL A 21 -8.56 -31.22 2.10
N GLY A 22 -9.85 -30.97 2.33
CA GLY A 22 -10.93 -31.47 1.48
C GLY A 22 -11.35 -30.51 0.37
N LEU A 23 -11.07 -29.20 0.53
CA LEU A 23 -11.51 -28.18 -0.41
C LEU A 23 -10.38 -27.32 -0.95
N VAL A 24 -9.67 -26.59 -0.10
CA VAL A 24 -8.70 -25.55 -0.52
C VAL A 24 -7.50 -26.17 -1.23
N ILE A 25 -6.78 -27.09 -0.57
CA ILE A 25 -5.59 -27.73 -1.12
C ILE A 25 -5.91 -28.49 -2.43
N PRO A 26 -6.95 -29.35 -2.50
CA PRO A 26 -7.29 -30.02 -3.77
C PRO A 26 -7.61 -29.03 -4.89
N SER A 27 -8.23 -27.88 -4.58
CA SER A 27 -8.54 -26.87 -5.59
C SER A 27 -7.26 -26.21 -6.10
N LEU A 28 -6.30 -25.85 -5.24
CA LEU A 28 -5.01 -25.30 -5.65
C LEU A 28 -4.12 -26.27 -6.44
N LEU A 29 -4.28 -27.59 -6.21
CA LEU A 29 -3.54 -28.63 -6.92
C LEU A 29 -4.18 -29.07 -8.25
N THR A 30 -5.41 -28.64 -8.54
CA THR A 30 -6.13 -29.05 -9.76
C THR A 30 -6.63 -27.88 -10.61
N TRP A 31 -6.76 -26.68 -10.04
CA TRP A 31 -7.16 -25.47 -10.75
C TRP A 31 -6.09 -25.07 -11.78
N PRO A 32 -6.42 -25.07 -13.09
CA PRO A 32 -5.44 -24.85 -14.15
C PRO A 32 -5.07 -23.36 -14.32
N GLY A 33 -5.91 -22.44 -13.83
CA GLY A 33 -5.68 -21.01 -13.95
C GLY A 33 -4.79 -20.42 -12.85
N SER A 34 -4.55 -19.12 -12.95
CA SER A 34 -3.92 -18.33 -11.88
C SER A 34 -4.79 -18.31 -10.62
N ALA A 35 -4.14 -18.17 -9.46
CA ALA A 35 -4.80 -18.09 -8.17
C ALA A 35 -4.09 -17.07 -7.28
N ILE A 36 -4.88 -16.18 -6.66
CA ILE A 36 -4.45 -15.33 -5.55
C ILE A 36 -5.04 -15.94 -4.28
N VAL A 37 -4.19 -16.21 -3.30
CA VAL A 37 -4.59 -16.95 -2.10
C VAL A 37 -4.22 -16.13 -0.87
N HIS A 38 -5.22 -15.76 -0.08
CA HIS A 38 -4.99 -15.20 1.25
C HIS A 38 -4.72 -16.34 2.23
N ASP A 39 -3.44 -16.55 2.57
CA ASP A 39 -2.97 -17.71 3.35
C ASP A 39 -2.36 -17.29 4.69
N ILE A 40 -3.19 -16.86 5.65
CA ILE A 40 -2.76 -16.38 6.97
C ILE A 40 -1.87 -17.39 7.72
N LYS A 41 -2.02 -18.69 7.45
CA LYS A 41 -1.26 -19.76 8.14
C LYS A 41 -0.05 -20.28 7.36
N GLY A 42 0.08 -19.93 6.08
CA GLY A 42 1.13 -20.47 5.21
C GLY A 42 0.97 -21.94 4.81
N GLU A 43 -0.10 -22.63 5.25
CA GLU A 43 -0.31 -24.06 4.97
C GLU A 43 -0.55 -24.32 3.48
N ASN A 44 -1.24 -23.40 2.78
CA ASN A 44 -1.51 -23.55 1.36
C ASN A 44 -0.21 -23.37 0.56
N TRP A 45 0.61 -22.38 0.91
CA TRP A 45 1.93 -22.19 0.29
C TRP A 45 2.81 -23.43 0.46
N GLN A 46 3.01 -23.88 1.70
CA GLN A 46 3.89 -25.00 2.02
C GLN A 46 3.51 -26.28 1.27
N LEU A 47 2.20 -26.56 1.16
CA LEU A 47 1.72 -27.81 0.57
C LEU A 47 1.54 -27.76 -0.96
N THR A 48 1.36 -26.57 -1.54
CA THR A 48 0.95 -26.46 -2.96
C THR A 48 1.90 -25.68 -3.85
N ALA A 49 2.75 -24.79 -3.30
CA ALA A 49 3.59 -23.91 -4.12
C ALA A 49 4.55 -24.69 -5.02
N GLY A 50 5.17 -25.76 -4.51
CA GLY A 50 6.08 -26.60 -5.31
C GLY A 50 5.38 -27.29 -6.49
N PHE A 51 4.12 -27.70 -6.33
CA PHE A 51 3.33 -28.24 -7.44
C PHE A 51 2.99 -27.16 -8.46
N ARG A 52 2.53 -25.99 -8.00
CA ARG A 52 2.11 -24.87 -8.85
C ARG A 52 3.28 -24.26 -9.62
N ALA A 53 4.48 -24.23 -9.02
CA ALA A 53 5.71 -23.76 -9.65
C ALA A 53 6.10 -24.55 -10.92
N ARG A 54 5.62 -25.79 -11.08
CA ARG A 54 5.82 -26.58 -12.30
C ARG A 54 4.96 -26.11 -13.48
N HIS A 55 3.93 -25.30 -13.22
CA HIS A 55 2.94 -24.87 -14.21
C HIS A 55 3.02 -23.37 -14.48
N GLY A 56 3.63 -22.58 -13.59
CA GLY A 56 3.80 -21.14 -13.77
C GLY A 56 4.51 -20.48 -12.60
N ARG A 57 4.73 -19.17 -12.75
CA ARG A 57 5.34 -18.33 -11.71
C ARG A 57 4.51 -18.40 -10.42
N THR A 58 5.17 -18.66 -9.31
CA THR A 58 4.54 -18.80 -7.99
C THR A 58 5.26 -17.87 -7.02
N LEU A 59 4.54 -16.94 -6.40
CA LEU A 59 5.10 -15.86 -5.59
C LEU A 59 4.50 -15.88 -4.19
N LEU A 60 5.35 -15.70 -3.18
CA LEU A 60 4.93 -15.51 -1.79
C LEU A 60 5.11 -14.03 -1.46
N PHE A 61 4.01 -13.35 -1.15
CA PHE A 61 4.04 -12.03 -0.53
C PHE A 61 3.63 -12.15 0.94
N ASP A 62 4.63 -12.05 1.82
CA ASP A 62 4.54 -12.00 3.26
C ASP A 62 5.45 -10.84 3.72
N PRO A 63 4.88 -9.67 4.03
CA PRO A 63 5.66 -8.48 4.39
C PRO A 63 6.41 -8.63 5.72
N THR A 64 6.16 -9.70 6.48
CA THR A 64 6.87 -10.03 7.73
C THR A 64 8.03 -11.02 7.53
N ASN A 65 8.20 -11.52 6.30
CA ASN A 65 9.27 -12.44 5.93
C ASN A 65 10.25 -11.76 4.96
N VAL A 66 11.51 -11.60 5.40
CA VAL A 66 12.56 -10.96 4.60
C VAL A 66 12.91 -11.68 3.29
N GLU A 67 12.61 -12.98 3.19
CA GLU A 67 12.82 -13.81 2.00
C GLU A 67 11.62 -13.81 1.05
N SER A 68 10.53 -13.13 1.42
CA SER A 68 9.35 -12.96 0.57
C SER A 68 9.68 -12.18 -0.71
N SER A 69 8.93 -12.47 -1.78
CA SER A 69 8.91 -11.61 -2.97
C SER A 69 8.51 -10.19 -2.57
N ALA A 70 9.28 -9.21 -3.01
CA ALA A 70 9.04 -7.82 -2.68
C ALA A 70 7.97 -7.18 -3.57
N TYR A 71 7.20 -6.25 -2.99
CA TYR A 71 6.22 -5.44 -3.70
C TYR A 71 6.13 -4.05 -3.07
N ASN A 72 6.42 -3.02 -3.88
CA ASN A 72 6.29 -1.63 -3.50
C ASN A 72 5.10 -1.01 -4.25
N PRO A 73 3.97 -0.71 -3.57
CA PRO A 73 2.78 -0.19 -4.24
C PRO A 73 3.04 1.17 -4.91
N LEU A 74 4.03 1.95 -4.45
CA LEU A 74 4.35 3.24 -5.05
C LEU A 74 4.94 3.10 -6.47
N LEU A 75 5.51 1.94 -6.81
CA LEU A 75 6.09 1.69 -8.13
C LEU A 75 5.04 1.29 -9.18
N GLU A 76 3.81 1.03 -8.76
CA GLU A 76 2.65 0.81 -9.64
C GLU A 76 1.95 2.12 -10.05
N VAL A 77 2.32 3.26 -9.45
CA VAL A 77 1.75 4.56 -9.77
C VAL A 77 2.14 4.99 -11.18
N ARG A 78 1.14 5.21 -12.05
CA ARG A 78 1.35 5.69 -13.42
C ARG A 78 1.45 7.21 -13.44
N ARG A 79 2.68 7.72 -13.51
CA ARG A 79 2.98 9.17 -13.58
C ARG A 79 2.29 9.84 -14.76
N GLY A 80 1.90 11.10 -14.58
CA GLY A 80 1.14 11.87 -15.56
C GLY A 80 -0.36 11.78 -15.30
N GLU A 81 -1.16 11.52 -16.33
CA GLU A 81 -2.63 11.64 -16.30
C GLU A 81 -3.32 10.88 -15.15
N TRP A 82 -2.78 9.72 -14.74
CA TRP A 82 -3.44 8.82 -13.79
C TRP A 82 -2.90 8.91 -12.36
N GLU A 83 -1.83 9.65 -12.13
CA GLU A 83 -1.03 9.52 -10.91
C GLU A 83 -1.79 9.91 -9.65
N VAL A 84 -2.62 10.96 -9.73
CA VAL A 84 -3.43 11.42 -8.60
C VAL A 84 -4.43 10.33 -8.20
N ARG A 85 -5.09 9.70 -9.17
CA ARG A 85 -6.03 8.60 -8.93
C ARG A 85 -5.33 7.40 -8.33
N ASP A 86 -4.19 7.01 -8.88
CA ASP A 86 -3.43 5.85 -8.42
C ASP A 86 -2.92 6.07 -6.99
N VAL A 87 -2.43 7.27 -6.67
CA VAL A 87 -2.00 7.63 -5.31
C VAL A 87 -3.19 7.73 -4.34
N GLN A 88 -4.35 8.23 -4.78
CA GLN A 88 -5.57 8.24 -3.96
C GLN A 88 -5.99 6.81 -3.58
N ASN A 89 -5.97 5.86 -4.52
CA ASN A 89 -6.28 4.46 -4.23
C ASN A 89 -5.32 3.87 -3.18
N ILE A 90 -4.02 4.20 -3.25
CA ILE A 90 -3.04 3.78 -2.24
C ILE A 90 -3.37 4.43 -0.88
N ALA A 91 -3.63 5.73 -0.85
CA ALA A 91 -3.98 6.45 0.37
C ALA A 91 -5.29 5.92 0.99
N ASP A 92 -6.27 5.53 0.18
CA ASP A 92 -7.51 4.92 0.64
C ASP A 92 -7.26 3.58 1.36
N ILE A 93 -6.41 2.71 0.78
CA ILE A 93 -6.01 1.43 1.40
C ILE A 93 -5.24 1.66 2.71
N LEU A 94 -4.40 2.69 2.77
CA LEU A 94 -3.62 3.01 3.99
C LEU A 94 -4.50 3.55 5.12
N VAL A 95 -5.49 4.38 4.79
CA VAL A 95 -6.39 5.01 5.76
C VAL A 95 -7.48 4.05 6.23
N ASP A 96 -7.98 3.20 5.34
CA ASP A 96 -9.08 2.26 5.62
C ASP A 96 -8.81 0.88 4.97
N PRO A 97 -7.88 0.08 5.54
CA PRO A 97 -7.51 -1.20 4.95
C PRO A 97 -8.65 -2.23 4.94
N GLU A 98 -9.63 -2.10 5.84
CA GLU A 98 -10.77 -3.00 5.93
C GLU A 98 -12.00 -2.51 5.16
N GLY A 99 -12.00 -1.26 4.67
CA GLY A 99 -13.15 -0.64 4.03
C GLY A 99 -14.34 -0.48 5.00
N SER A 100 -14.08 -0.43 6.30
CA SER A 100 -15.11 -0.51 7.35
C SER A 100 -15.54 0.88 7.84
N LEU A 101 -14.88 1.95 7.40
CA LEU A 101 -15.26 3.32 7.77
C LEU A 101 -16.52 3.74 6.99
N GLU A 102 -17.68 3.67 7.65
CA GLU A 102 -18.94 4.21 7.10
C GLU A 102 -18.82 5.72 6.77
N ARG A 103 -17.98 6.45 7.52
CA ARG A 103 -17.69 7.88 7.27
C ARG A 103 -16.33 8.27 7.84
N ARG A 104 -15.48 8.85 7.00
CA ARG A 104 -14.22 9.44 7.46
C ARG A 104 -14.47 10.68 8.32
N ASN A 105 -13.83 10.75 9.48
CA ASN A 105 -13.81 11.95 10.30
C ASN A 105 -12.92 13.05 9.66
N HIS A 106 -12.95 14.26 10.22
CA HIS A 106 -12.20 15.39 9.67
C HIS A 106 -10.68 15.15 9.63
N TRP A 107 -10.14 14.48 10.65
CA TRP A 107 -8.72 14.15 10.76
C TRP A 107 -8.30 13.15 9.69
N GLU A 108 -9.11 12.11 9.44
CA GLU A 108 -8.87 11.12 8.38
C GLU A 108 -8.92 11.76 7.00
N LYS A 109 -9.88 12.65 6.73
CA LYS A 109 -9.96 13.37 5.45
C LYS A 109 -8.72 14.24 5.19
N THR A 110 -8.31 15.00 6.18
CA THR A 110 -7.14 15.87 6.03
C THR A 110 -5.84 15.06 5.97
N SER A 111 -5.74 13.99 6.75
CA SER A 111 -4.57 13.08 6.73
C SER A 111 -4.46 12.34 5.41
N HIS A 112 -5.59 11.91 4.85
CA HIS A 112 -5.65 11.35 3.50
C HIS A 112 -5.12 12.35 2.46
N ALA A 113 -5.57 13.61 2.50
CA ALA A 113 -5.08 14.66 1.59
C ALA A 113 -3.57 14.90 1.75
N LEU A 114 -3.08 14.91 3.00
CA LEU A 114 -1.64 14.99 3.29
C LEU A 114 -0.88 13.80 2.70
N LEU A 115 -1.36 12.56 2.90
CA LEU A 115 -0.72 11.35 2.36
C LEU A 115 -0.65 11.39 0.83
N VAL A 116 -1.73 11.80 0.15
CA VAL A 116 -1.72 11.95 -1.32
C VAL A 116 -0.64 12.94 -1.76
N GLY A 117 -0.58 14.12 -1.13
CA GLY A 117 0.45 15.11 -1.43
C GLY A 117 1.87 14.63 -1.12
N ALA A 118 2.07 13.95 0.01
CA ALA A 118 3.37 13.45 0.44
C ALA A 118 3.88 12.31 -0.44
N ILE A 119 3.02 11.37 -0.83
CA ILE A 119 3.36 10.28 -1.74
C ILE A 119 3.79 10.84 -3.11
N LEU A 120 3.01 11.77 -3.68
CA LEU A 120 3.37 12.42 -4.94
C LEU A 120 4.70 13.18 -4.82
N HIS A 121 4.89 13.95 -3.73
CA HIS A 121 6.16 14.63 -3.48
C HIS A 121 7.33 13.64 -3.46
N VAL A 122 7.21 12.55 -2.71
CA VAL A 122 8.24 11.50 -2.61
C VAL A 122 8.56 10.87 -3.96
N LEU A 123 7.53 10.56 -4.75
CA LEU A 123 7.72 10.00 -6.09
C LEU A 123 8.50 10.95 -7.00
N TYR A 124 8.22 12.25 -6.97
CA TYR A 124 8.89 13.22 -7.84
C TYR A 124 10.25 13.67 -7.33
N ALA A 125 10.41 13.88 -6.03
CA ALA A 125 11.51 14.68 -5.46
C ALA A 125 12.48 13.88 -4.61
N GLU A 126 12.00 12.85 -3.90
CA GLU A 126 12.82 12.15 -2.91
C GLU A 126 13.54 10.95 -3.52
N LYS A 127 14.67 10.58 -2.92
CA LYS A 127 15.46 9.42 -3.37
C LYS A 127 14.75 8.11 -3.03
N ASP A 128 14.28 8.00 -1.79
CA ASP A 128 13.60 6.83 -1.26
C ASP A 128 12.10 6.84 -1.62
N LYS A 129 11.75 6.16 -2.72
CA LYS A 129 10.39 6.12 -3.30
C LYS A 129 9.58 4.97 -2.71
N THR A 130 9.51 4.90 -1.39
CA THR A 130 8.84 3.83 -0.64
C THR A 130 7.88 4.42 0.39
N LEU A 131 6.96 3.61 0.92
CA LEU A 131 6.09 4.05 2.01
C LEU A 131 6.88 4.35 3.30
N ALA A 132 8.00 3.65 3.52
CA ALA A 132 8.96 4.02 4.56
C ALA A 132 9.60 5.39 4.28
N GLY A 133 9.94 5.69 3.03
CA GLY A 133 10.41 7.01 2.60
C GLY A 133 9.40 8.12 2.84
N VAL A 134 8.10 7.86 2.61
CA VAL A 134 7.02 8.80 2.95
C VAL A 134 6.94 9.06 4.46
N ALA A 135 7.01 8.00 5.27
CA ALA A 135 7.03 8.14 6.73
C ALA A 135 8.23 8.97 7.19
N ASN A 136 9.43 8.66 6.68
CA ASN A 136 10.67 9.36 7.00
C ASN A 136 10.62 10.84 6.58
N PHE A 137 10.03 11.14 5.42
CA PHE A 137 9.86 12.51 4.94
C PHE A 137 8.94 13.35 5.85
N LEU A 138 7.83 12.77 6.30
CA LEU A 138 6.86 13.45 7.17
C LEU A 138 7.32 13.58 8.62
N SER A 139 8.22 12.70 9.09
CA SER A 139 8.72 12.68 10.47
C SER A 139 10.23 12.92 10.59
N ASP A 140 10.85 13.64 9.65
CA ASP A 140 12.29 13.96 9.67
C ASP A 140 12.61 14.81 10.92
N PRO A 141 13.40 14.31 11.89
CA PRO A 141 13.72 15.05 13.11
C PRO A 141 14.62 16.28 12.84
N ALA A 142 15.30 16.34 11.69
CA ALA A 142 16.13 17.47 11.30
C ALA A 142 15.31 18.61 10.65
N ARG A 143 14.03 18.40 10.38
CA ARG A 143 13.18 19.35 9.65
C ARG A 143 11.83 19.55 10.35
N SER A 144 11.44 20.81 10.57
CA SER A 144 10.10 21.08 11.08
C SER A 144 9.03 20.73 10.04
N ILE A 145 7.81 20.44 10.48
CA ILE A 145 6.71 20.15 9.56
C ILE A 145 6.43 21.33 8.62
N GLU A 146 6.57 22.57 9.08
CA GLU A 146 6.42 23.77 8.24
C GLU A 146 7.46 23.81 7.13
N ALA A 147 8.71 23.46 7.44
CA ALA A 147 9.78 23.38 6.46
C ALA A 147 9.53 22.23 5.47
N THR A 148 9.00 21.09 5.92
CA THR A 148 8.56 19.98 5.06
C THR A 148 7.46 20.42 4.09
N LEU A 149 6.41 21.07 4.58
CA LEU A 149 5.31 21.58 3.76
C LEU A 149 5.77 22.69 2.81
N ALA A 150 6.68 23.55 3.24
CA ALA A 150 7.31 24.54 2.38
C ALA A 150 8.14 23.90 1.26
N ALA A 151 8.87 22.81 1.55
CA ALA A 151 9.60 22.05 0.54
C ALA A 151 8.64 21.43 -0.48
N MET A 152 7.51 20.86 -0.02
CA MET A 152 6.45 20.36 -0.90
C MET A 152 5.93 21.46 -1.85
N MET A 153 5.73 22.70 -1.38
CA MET A 153 5.24 23.77 -2.25
C MET A 153 6.30 24.33 -3.22
N LYS A 154 7.58 24.30 -2.86
CA LYS A 154 8.66 24.95 -3.62
C LYS A 154 9.36 24.02 -4.61
N THR A 155 9.22 22.71 -4.44
CA THR A 155 9.90 21.74 -5.30
C THR A 155 9.29 21.75 -6.71
N PRO A 156 10.10 21.88 -7.79
CA PRO A 156 9.59 21.88 -9.16
C PRO A 156 9.36 20.44 -9.66
N HIS A 157 8.31 19.78 -9.14
CA HIS A 157 8.00 18.39 -9.51
C HIS A 157 7.78 18.19 -11.01
N LEU A 158 7.24 19.21 -11.69
CA LEU A 158 6.88 19.17 -13.11
C LEU A 158 7.85 20.00 -13.98
N GLY A 159 9.09 20.17 -13.53
CA GLY A 159 10.10 20.96 -14.25
C GLY A 159 9.70 22.44 -14.37
N GLU A 160 9.64 22.97 -15.59
CA GLU A 160 9.28 24.37 -15.85
C GLU A 160 7.85 24.73 -15.44
N ALA A 161 6.94 23.75 -15.41
CA ALA A 161 5.57 23.95 -14.93
C ALA A 161 5.50 24.14 -13.39
N GLY A 162 6.62 23.96 -12.68
CA GLY A 162 6.75 24.21 -11.25
C GLY A 162 6.26 23.06 -10.37
N ALA A 163 5.71 23.41 -9.21
CA ALA A 163 5.24 22.44 -8.22
C ALA A 163 3.97 21.73 -8.68
N HIS A 164 3.87 20.44 -8.36
CA HIS A 164 2.68 19.66 -8.66
C HIS A 164 1.45 20.25 -7.93
N PRO A 165 0.34 20.60 -8.63
CA PRO A 165 -0.77 21.32 -8.02
C PRO A 165 -1.39 20.65 -6.79
N VAL A 166 -1.56 19.31 -6.83
CA VAL A 166 -2.08 18.53 -5.69
C VAL A 166 -1.12 18.56 -4.50
N VAL A 167 0.19 18.48 -4.73
CA VAL A 167 1.21 18.55 -3.67
C VAL A 167 1.17 19.93 -3.01
N ALA A 168 1.16 20.99 -3.82
CA ALA A 168 1.09 22.36 -3.33
C ALA A 168 -0.21 22.65 -2.57
N SER A 169 -1.34 22.11 -3.04
CA SER A 169 -2.65 22.26 -2.38
C SER A 169 -2.68 21.58 -1.02
N ALA A 170 -2.25 20.31 -0.94
CA ALA A 170 -2.21 19.57 0.33
C ALA A 170 -1.31 20.26 1.36
N ALA A 171 -0.14 20.75 0.93
CA ALA A 171 0.78 21.47 1.80
C ALA A 171 0.20 22.82 2.28
N ARG A 172 -0.43 23.59 1.39
CA ARG A 172 -1.06 24.87 1.73
C ARG A 172 -2.24 24.71 2.67
N GLU A 173 -3.08 23.72 2.44
CA GLU A 173 -4.22 23.42 3.31
C GLU A 173 -3.76 23.17 4.75
N LEU A 174 -2.69 22.40 4.93
CA LEU A 174 -2.16 22.07 6.24
C LEU A 174 -1.39 23.25 6.90
N LEU A 175 -0.74 24.11 6.12
CA LEU A 175 -0.13 25.34 6.63
C LEU A 175 -1.16 26.38 7.08
N ASN A 176 -2.34 26.41 6.47
CA ASN A 176 -3.42 27.32 6.87
C ASN A 176 -4.12 26.91 8.17
N LYS A 177 -3.81 25.73 8.72
CA LYS A 177 -4.35 25.23 9.98
C LYS A 177 -3.54 25.73 11.17
N SER A 178 -4.19 25.80 12.33
CA SER A 178 -3.49 26.06 13.60
C SER A 178 -2.45 24.98 13.89
N ASP A 179 -1.42 25.30 14.68
CA ASP A 179 -0.33 24.35 14.97
C ASP A 179 -0.82 23.08 15.67
N ASN A 180 -1.84 23.20 16.54
CA ASN A 180 -2.47 22.06 17.20
C ASN A 180 -3.22 21.16 16.20
N GLU A 181 -3.99 21.75 15.28
CA GLU A 181 -4.69 20.98 14.25
C GLU A 181 -3.69 20.34 13.27
N ARG A 182 -2.64 21.08 12.87
CA ARG A 182 -1.56 20.57 12.02
C ARG A 182 -0.89 19.34 12.65
N SER A 183 -0.57 19.42 13.94
CA SER A 183 0.04 18.32 14.69
C SER A 183 -0.90 17.11 14.79
N GLY A 184 -2.20 17.33 14.99
CA GLY A 184 -3.21 16.25 15.02
C GLY A 184 -3.33 15.51 13.69
N VAL A 185 -3.34 16.25 12.58
CA VAL A 185 -3.35 15.67 11.21
C VAL A 185 -2.07 14.88 10.95
N LEU A 186 -0.89 15.43 11.27
CA LEU A 186 0.37 14.72 11.07
C LEU A 186 0.43 13.42 11.89
N SER A 187 0.03 13.46 13.16
CA SER A 187 -0.02 12.28 14.03
C SER A 187 -0.93 11.18 13.46
N THR A 188 -2.09 11.58 12.94
CA THR A 188 -3.05 10.67 12.29
C THR A 188 -2.47 10.09 10.99
N ALA A 189 -1.84 10.90 10.14
CA ALA A 189 -1.17 10.38 8.94
C ALA A 189 -0.04 9.38 9.28
N MET A 190 0.72 9.65 10.34
CA MET A 190 1.80 8.77 10.79
C MET A 190 1.30 7.44 11.37
N SER A 191 0.09 7.38 11.93
CA SER A 191 -0.46 6.11 12.43
C SER A 191 -0.74 5.13 11.28
N PHE A 192 -1.21 5.62 10.12
CA PHE A 192 -1.43 4.81 8.91
C PHE A 192 -0.12 4.27 8.31
N LEU A 193 1.00 4.97 8.54
CA LEU A 193 2.32 4.55 8.06
C LEU A 193 3.11 3.71 9.08
N GLY A 194 2.55 3.45 10.27
CA GLY A 194 3.25 2.79 11.37
C GLY A 194 3.86 1.43 10.99
N LEU A 195 3.15 0.64 10.17
CA LEU A 195 3.61 -0.66 9.69
C LEU A 195 4.93 -0.58 8.91
N TYR A 196 5.13 0.47 8.09
CA TYR A 196 6.29 0.61 7.21
C TYR A 196 7.54 1.12 7.93
N ARG A 197 7.44 1.41 9.23
CA ARG A 197 8.59 1.73 10.08
C ARG A 197 9.29 0.48 10.59
N ASP A 198 8.65 -0.68 10.50
CA ASP A 198 9.29 -1.97 10.76
C ASP A 198 10.37 -2.25 9.69
N PRO A 199 11.63 -2.56 10.07
CA PRO A 199 12.70 -2.78 9.10
C PRO A 199 12.48 -3.94 8.14
N VAL A 200 11.75 -4.98 8.55
CA VAL A 200 11.42 -6.13 7.71
C VAL A 200 10.38 -5.72 6.68
N VAL A 201 9.29 -5.10 7.11
CA VAL A 201 8.26 -4.60 6.19
C VAL A 201 8.83 -3.57 5.22
N ALA A 202 9.61 -2.61 5.72
CA ALA A 202 10.27 -1.60 4.89
C ALA A 202 11.15 -2.24 3.82
N LYS A 203 11.90 -3.30 4.17
CA LYS A 203 12.75 -4.02 3.22
C LYS A 203 11.93 -4.76 2.16
N VAL A 204 10.89 -5.48 2.54
CA VAL A 204 10.03 -6.24 1.60
C VAL A 204 9.19 -5.30 0.72
N THR A 205 8.91 -4.09 1.18
CA THR A 205 8.16 -3.07 0.42
C THR A 205 9.04 -2.01 -0.23
N SER A 206 10.36 -2.22 -0.27
CA SER A 206 11.33 -1.24 -0.83
C SER A 206 11.48 -1.31 -2.35
N ARG A 207 11.11 -2.45 -2.96
CA ARG A 207 11.29 -2.76 -4.39
C ARG A 207 10.12 -3.60 -4.89
N CYS A 208 10.07 -3.82 -6.21
CA CYS A 208 9.17 -4.80 -6.81
C CYS A 208 9.98 -5.94 -7.43
N ASP A 209 9.70 -7.16 -7.00
CA ASP A 209 10.15 -8.36 -7.71
C ASP A 209 9.16 -8.77 -8.82
N TRP A 210 7.94 -8.22 -8.80
CA TRP A 210 6.85 -8.43 -9.76
C TRP A 210 5.95 -7.19 -9.85
N ARG A 211 5.20 -7.07 -10.95
CA ARG A 211 4.19 -6.03 -11.16
C ARG A 211 2.81 -6.65 -11.40
N ILE A 212 1.75 -5.88 -11.20
CA ILE A 212 0.38 -6.36 -11.49
C ILE A 212 0.18 -6.63 -12.99
N SER A 213 0.92 -5.92 -13.85
CA SER A 213 0.86 -6.08 -15.30
C SER A 213 1.74 -7.19 -15.88
N ASP A 214 2.54 -7.88 -15.05
CA ASP A 214 3.36 -9.03 -15.49
C ASP A 214 2.46 -10.21 -15.88
#